data_AF-A0A355UWG7-F1
#
_entry.id   AF-A0A355UWG7-F1
#
_cell.length_a   1.000
_cell.length_b   1.000
_cell.length_c   1.000
_cell.angle_alpha   90.00
_cell.angle_beta   90.00
_cell.angle_gamma   90.00
#
_symmetry.space_group_name_H-M   'P 1'
#
loop_
_entity.id
_entity.type
_entity.pdbx_description
1 polymer ?
#
loop_
_entity_poly.entity_id
_entity_poly.type
_entity_poly.pdbx_seq_one_letter_code
_entity_poly.pdbx_strand_id
1 'polypeptide(L)'
;MNTAEFDICKIQQKLYEYAAKQDYDMEKFSDFFLQSAFCAELFDKSYQDFRLSETIEECMNRILAESGELPKIDDSKEEYDCFKDEFFKKDRAGFVGMIYRMLYFITPYSSKELCKKAPYSKVWKYYFATPQEPEDFIAESICIDLNIEYDEDNALVKF
;
A
#
# COMPACT_ATOMS: atom_id res chain seq x y z
N MET A 1 -17.25 0.66 1.89
CA MET A 1 -16.29 1.77 1.98
C MET A 1 -17.00 3.11 1.95
N ASN A 2 -16.76 3.98 2.93
CA ASN A 2 -17.24 5.38 2.92
C ASN A 2 -16.22 6.33 2.28
N THR A 3 -16.56 7.62 2.13
CA THR A 3 -15.69 8.62 1.50
C THR A 3 -14.33 8.76 2.19
N ALA A 4 -14.29 8.79 3.53
CA ALA A 4 -13.03 8.93 4.26
C ALA A 4 -12.12 7.70 4.11
N GLU A 5 -12.71 6.50 4.06
CA GLU A 5 -11.99 5.25 3.80
C GLU A 5 -11.39 5.23 2.39
N PHE A 6 -12.13 5.71 1.39
CA PHE A 6 -11.62 5.82 0.04
C PHE A 6 -10.51 6.89 -0.08
N ASP A 7 -10.67 8.02 0.59
CA ASP A 7 -9.68 9.10 0.59
C ASP A 7 -8.34 8.63 1.20
N ILE A 8 -8.38 7.89 2.32
CA ILE A 8 -7.15 7.35 2.92
C ILE A 8 -6.51 6.26 2.05
N CYS A 9 -7.29 5.45 1.33
CA CYS A 9 -6.76 4.55 0.29
C CYS A 9 -6.00 5.34 -0.78
N LYS A 10 -6.56 6.45 -1.26
CA LYS A 10 -5.92 7.31 -2.27
C LYS A 10 -4.69 8.04 -1.73
N ILE A 11 -4.66 8.40 -0.46
CA ILE A 11 -3.47 8.98 0.18
C ILE A 11 -2.35 7.94 0.24
N GLN A 12 -2.65 6.70 0.68
CA GLN A 12 -1.66 5.64 0.74
C GLN A 12 -1.15 5.25 -0.66
N GLN A 13 -2.03 5.22 -1.66
CA GLN A 13 -1.65 5.09 -3.07
C GLN A 13 -0.60 6.14 -3.46
N LYS A 14 -0.91 7.42 -3.26
CA LYS A 14 -0.01 8.53 -3.63
C LYS A 14 1.31 8.50 -2.87
N LEU A 15 1.30 8.03 -1.62
CA LEU A 15 2.50 7.87 -0.82
C LEU A 15 3.44 6.81 -1.42
N TYR A 16 2.89 5.67 -1.85
CA TYR A 16 3.65 4.61 -2.51
C TYR A 16 4.14 5.05 -3.89
N GLU A 17 3.32 5.77 -4.66
CA GLU A 17 3.73 6.37 -5.94
C GLU A 17 4.91 7.33 -5.74
N TYR A 18 4.84 8.18 -4.70
CA TYR A 18 5.93 9.09 -4.37
C TYR A 18 7.19 8.33 -3.97
N ALA A 19 7.07 7.30 -3.13
CA ALA A 19 8.22 6.51 -2.70
C ALA A 19 8.91 5.82 -3.88
N ALA A 20 8.15 5.24 -4.80
CA ALA A 20 8.68 4.63 -6.02
C ALA A 20 9.39 5.66 -6.92
N LYS A 21 8.83 6.87 -7.04
CA LYS A 21 9.46 7.97 -7.78
C LYS A 21 10.78 8.44 -7.17
N GLN A 22 11.00 8.20 -5.87
CA GLN A 22 12.26 8.49 -5.18
C GLN A 22 13.26 7.33 -5.21
N ASP A 23 12.97 6.28 -5.99
CA ASP A 23 13.77 5.06 -6.14
C ASP A 23 13.95 4.28 -4.83
N TYR A 24 12.99 4.36 -3.90
CA TYR A 24 13.03 3.49 -2.72
C TYR A 24 12.80 2.03 -3.10
N ASP A 25 13.48 1.13 -2.40
CA ASP A 25 13.19 -0.31 -2.46
C ASP A 25 11.79 -0.53 -1.89
N MET A 26 10.82 -0.77 -2.78
CA MET A 26 9.41 -0.77 -2.41
C MET A 26 9.02 -1.91 -1.46
N GLU A 27 9.72 -3.05 -1.49
CA GLU A 27 9.49 -4.13 -0.52
C GLU A 27 9.85 -3.63 0.88
N LYS A 28 11.06 -3.07 1.02
CA LYS A 28 11.55 -2.56 2.31
C LYS A 28 10.80 -1.32 2.79
N PHE A 29 10.43 -0.43 1.88
CA PHE A 29 9.58 0.71 2.17
C PHE A 29 8.23 0.26 2.71
N SER A 30 7.57 -0.69 2.04
CA SER A 30 6.26 -1.21 2.43
C SER A 30 6.32 -1.89 3.79
N ASP A 31 7.32 -2.76 4.00
CA ASP A 31 7.55 -3.43 5.27
C ASP A 31 7.78 -2.45 6.42
N PHE A 32 8.57 -1.39 6.20
CA PHE A 32 8.77 -0.36 7.20
C PHE A 32 7.49 0.43 7.47
N PHE A 33 6.88 0.97 6.41
CA PHE A 33 5.71 1.83 6.51
C PHE A 33 4.58 1.15 7.28
N LEU A 34 4.21 -0.09 6.91
CA LEU A 34 3.10 -0.80 7.54
C LEU A 34 3.37 -1.15 9.01
N GLN A 35 4.63 -1.18 9.43
CA GLN A 35 5.03 -1.44 10.82
C GLN A 35 5.29 -0.16 11.62
N SER A 36 5.31 1.00 10.97
CA SER A 36 5.63 2.29 11.57
C SER A 36 4.55 2.77 12.54
N ALA A 37 4.96 3.53 13.56
CA ALA A 37 4.07 4.26 14.44
C ALA A 37 3.25 5.28 13.66
N PHE A 38 3.84 5.93 12.65
CA PHE A 38 3.13 6.82 11.72
C PHE A 38 1.90 6.16 11.09
N CYS A 39 2.06 4.96 10.53
CA CYS A 39 0.95 4.22 9.92
C CYS A 39 -0.09 3.80 10.98
N ALA A 40 0.36 3.25 12.10
CA ALA A 40 -0.53 2.82 13.18
C ALA A 40 -1.36 3.97 13.81
N GLU A 41 -0.80 5.19 13.86
CA GLU A 41 -1.50 6.36 14.38
C GLU A 41 -2.44 6.96 13.32
N LEU A 42 -1.93 7.27 12.14
CA LEU A 42 -2.70 8.04 11.16
C LEU A 42 -3.60 7.19 10.26
N PHE A 43 -3.13 6.02 9.83
CA PHE A 43 -3.86 5.20 8.86
C PHE A 43 -4.78 4.20 9.54
N ASP A 44 -4.37 3.65 10.69
CA ASP A 44 -5.19 2.67 11.41
C ASP A 44 -6.19 3.36 12.36
N LYS A 45 -5.78 4.39 13.11
CA LYS A 45 -6.61 4.97 14.20
C LYS A 45 -7.28 6.30 13.87
N SER A 46 -6.56 7.22 13.25
CA SER A 46 -6.99 8.63 13.14
C SER A 46 -7.34 9.07 11.71
N TYR A 47 -7.51 8.14 10.77
CA TYR A 47 -7.74 8.47 9.35
C TYR A 47 -9.01 9.30 9.11
N GLN A 48 -10.01 9.20 9.99
CA GLN A 48 -11.22 10.02 9.92
C GLN A 48 -10.96 11.49 10.25
N ASP A 49 -9.96 11.76 11.10
CA ASP A 49 -9.48 13.09 11.46
C ASP A 49 -8.30 13.55 10.58
N PHE A 50 -7.82 12.68 9.69
CA PHE A 50 -6.74 12.99 8.77
C PHE A 50 -7.23 14.02 7.76
N ARG A 51 -7.06 15.29 8.14
CA ARG A 51 -7.33 16.40 7.25
C ARG A 51 -6.27 16.37 6.15
N LEU A 52 -6.72 16.47 4.90
CA LEU A 52 -5.92 16.65 3.68
C LEU A 52 -4.90 17.81 3.72
N SER A 53 -4.70 18.47 4.86
CA SER A 53 -3.70 19.52 5.06
C SER A 53 -2.27 19.00 5.13
N GLU A 54 -2.04 17.72 5.47
CA GLU A 54 -0.70 17.12 5.35
C GLU A 54 -0.45 16.69 3.90
N THR A 55 0.58 17.27 3.28
CA THR A 55 1.07 16.90 1.95
C THR A 55 1.75 15.53 1.98
N ILE A 56 1.86 14.88 0.82
CA ILE A 56 2.58 13.60 0.70
C ILE A 56 4.06 13.75 1.13
N GLU A 57 4.67 14.91 0.88
CA GLU A 57 6.03 15.20 1.30
C GLU A 57 6.16 15.29 2.82
N GLU A 58 5.20 15.94 3.50
CA GLU A 58 5.16 15.97 4.97
C GLU A 58 4.97 14.59 5.58
N CYS A 59 4.11 13.76 4.97
CA CYS A 59 3.96 12.35 5.36
C CYS A 59 5.28 11.59 5.22
N MET A 60 5.96 11.74 4.09
CA MET A 60 7.26 11.09 3.85
C MET A 60 8.34 11.58 4.82
N ASN A 61 8.38 12.87 5.15
CA ASN A 61 9.33 13.39 6.13
C ASN A 61 9.13 12.75 7.52
N ARG A 62 7.89 12.49 7.92
CA ARG A 62 7.58 11.79 9.18
C ARG A 62 8.04 10.32 9.13
N ILE A 63 7.80 9.63 8.01
CA ILE A 63 8.26 8.24 7.80
C ILE A 63 9.79 8.18 7.84
N LEU A 64 10.48 9.13 7.21
CA LEU A 64 11.95 9.22 7.21
C LEU A 64 12.51 9.58 8.59
N ALA A 65 11.83 10.46 9.33
CA ALA A 65 12.21 10.77 10.71
C ALA A 65 12.12 9.54 11.62
N GLU A 66 11.17 8.63 11.36
CA GLU A 66 11.01 7.39 12.11
C GLU A 66 12.00 6.29 11.68
N SER A 67 12.26 6.15 10.37
CA SER A 67 13.18 5.12 9.83
C SER A 67 14.66 5.49 9.96
N GLY A 68 14.99 6.78 10.01
CA GLY A 68 16.35 7.31 9.88
C GLY A 68 16.81 7.33 8.42
N GLU A 69 16.95 6.16 7.80
CA GLU A 69 17.32 6.02 6.39
C GLU A 69 16.59 4.82 5.77
N LEU A 70 15.94 5.06 4.62
CA LEU A 70 15.31 3.99 3.84
C LEU A 70 16.17 3.60 2.65
N PRO A 71 16.33 2.29 2.40
CA PRO A 71 17.15 1.79 1.31
C PRO A 71 16.56 2.17 -0.04
N LYS A 72 17.41 2.70 -0.90
CA LYS A 72 17.12 2.92 -2.32
C LYS A 72 17.48 1.69 -3.15
N ILE A 73 16.85 1.57 -4.30
CA ILE A 73 17.15 0.54 -5.30
C ILE A 73 18.61 0.74 -5.75
N ASP A 74 19.34 -0.37 -5.86
CA ASP A 74 20.67 -0.42 -6.43
C ASP A 74 20.55 -0.77 -7.91
N ASP A 75 20.59 0.25 -8.79
CA ASP A 75 20.46 0.11 -10.25
C ASP A 75 21.48 -0.86 -10.87
N SER A 76 22.56 -1.20 -10.15
CA SER A 76 23.57 -2.15 -10.63
C SER A 76 23.13 -3.62 -10.58
N LYS A 77 21.99 -3.93 -9.94
CA LYS A 77 21.51 -5.30 -9.70
C LYS A 77 20.18 -5.65 -10.38
N GLU A 78 19.55 -4.73 -11.10
CA GLU A 78 18.33 -5.05 -11.87
C GLU A 78 18.69 -5.87 -13.13
N GLU A 79 18.76 -7.20 -12.97
CA GLU A 79 18.76 -8.14 -14.10
C GLU A 79 17.45 -8.00 -14.88
N TYR A 80 17.53 -7.33 -16.04
CA TYR A 80 16.65 -7.52 -17.19
C TYR A 80 15.14 -7.53 -16.93
N ASP A 81 14.63 -6.60 -16.12
CA ASP A 81 13.18 -6.37 -16.08
C ASP A 81 12.76 -5.49 -17.26
N CYS A 82 11.74 -5.91 -18.02
CA CYS A 82 11.09 -5.11 -19.07
C CYS A 82 10.36 -3.86 -18.52
N PHE A 83 10.56 -3.55 -17.23
CA PHE A 83 9.85 -2.57 -16.41
C PHE A 83 10.72 -1.36 -16.01
N LYS A 84 11.67 -0.97 -16.86
CA LYS A 84 12.44 0.29 -16.67
C LYS A 84 11.61 1.57 -16.87
N ASP A 85 10.36 1.43 -17.30
CA ASP A 85 9.46 2.55 -17.45
C ASP A 85 9.01 3.05 -16.07
N GLU A 86 9.41 4.28 -15.74
CA GLU A 86 9.09 4.98 -14.49
C GLU A 86 7.58 5.01 -14.23
N PHE A 87 6.76 5.11 -15.28
CA PHE A 87 5.31 5.09 -15.18
C PHE A 87 4.81 3.77 -14.58
N PHE A 88 5.28 2.63 -15.10
CA PHE A 88 4.87 1.32 -14.61
C PHE A 88 5.38 1.04 -13.19
N LYS A 89 6.61 1.46 -12.86
CA LYS A 89 7.14 1.33 -11.48
C LYS A 89 6.25 2.10 -10.49
N LYS A 90 5.90 3.34 -10.83
CA LYS A 90 5.06 4.22 -10.00
C LYS A 90 3.63 3.67 -9.86
N ASP A 91 3.01 3.30 -10.97
CA ASP A 91 1.63 2.85 -11.01
C ASP A 91 1.43 1.54 -10.22
N ARG A 92 2.35 0.57 -10.40
CA ARG A 92 2.38 -0.67 -9.61
C ARG A 92 2.53 -0.40 -8.11
N ALA A 93 3.43 0.50 -7.73
CA ALA A 93 3.60 0.85 -6.32
C ALA A 93 2.34 1.47 -5.74
N GLY A 94 1.72 2.41 -6.47
CA GLY A 94 0.46 3.02 -6.11
C GLY A 94 -0.66 2.01 -5.92
N PHE A 95 -0.80 1.08 -6.86
CA PHE A 95 -1.74 -0.05 -6.74
C PHE A 95 -1.55 -0.82 -5.44
N VAL A 96 -0.32 -1.24 -5.12
CA VAL A 96 -0.05 -1.96 -3.87
C VAL A 96 -0.40 -1.12 -2.64
N GLY A 97 -0.07 0.18 -2.64
CA GLY A 97 -0.43 1.10 -1.58
C GLY A 97 -1.95 1.18 -1.33
N MET A 98 -2.73 1.24 -2.40
CA MET A 98 -4.20 1.21 -2.34
C MET A 98 -4.71 -0.12 -1.77
N ILE A 99 -4.22 -1.25 -2.29
CA ILE A 99 -4.66 -2.59 -1.90
C ILE A 99 -4.41 -2.86 -0.41
N TYR A 100 -3.27 -2.45 0.16
CA TYR A 100 -3.03 -2.64 1.59
C TYR A 100 -4.06 -1.94 2.48
N ARG A 101 -4.56 -0.79 2.05
CA ARG A 101 -5.57 -0.07 2.82
C ARG A 101 -6.95 -0.71 2.66
N MET A 102 -7.26 -1.24 1.48
CA MET A 102 -8.46 -2.05 1.28
C MET A 102 -8.44 -3.32 2.13
N LEU A 103 -7.31 -4.05 2.14
CA LEU A 103 -7.11 -5.23 2.97
C LEU A 103 -7.36 -4.93 4.45
N TYR A 104 -6.94 -3.79 4.96
CA TYR A 104 -7.23 -3.41 6.34
C TYR A 104 -8.70 -3.20 6.63
N PHE A 105 -9.46 -2.62 5.70
CA PHE A 105 -10.88 -2.40 5.91
C PHE A 105 -11.71 -3.69 5.84
N ILE A 106 -11.26 -4.67 5.06
CA ILE A 106 -11.98 -5.93 4.90
C ILE A 106 -11.46 -7.04 5.82
N THR A 107 -10.38 -6.83 6.58
CA THR A 107 -9.82 -7.86 7.48
C THR A 107 -9.80 -7.38 8.93
N PRO A 108 -9.75 -8.29 9.92
CA PRO A 108 -9.62 -7.89 11.32
C PRO A 108 -8.19 -7.48 11.71
N TYR A 109 -7.28 -7.32 10.73
CA TYR A 109 -5.84 -7.20 10.96
C TYR A 109 -5.37 -5.74 10.86
N SER A 110 -4.48 -5.36 11.77
CA SER A 110 -3.74 -4.09 11.68
C SER A 110 -2.81 -4.06 10.47
N SER A 111 -2.38 -2.86 10.06
CA SER A 111 -1.39 -2.71 8.98
C SER A 111 -0.11 -3.51 9.25
N LYS A 112 0.32 -3.56 10.51
CA LYS A 112 1.48 -4.34 10.96
C LYS A 112 1.30 -5.84 10.80
N GLU A 113 0.11 -6.36 11.03
CA GLU A 113 -0.20 -7.78 10.83
C GLU A 113 -0.30 -8.12 9.35
N LEU A 114 -0.87 -7.22 8.55
CA LEU A 114 -0.97 -7.35 7.10
C LEU A 114 0.39 -7.42 6.42
N CYS A 115 1.39 -6.66 6.88
CA CYS A 115 2.78 -6.76 6.39
C CYS A 115 3.30 -8.21 6.41
N LYS A 116 2.94 -9.01 7.42
CA LYS A 116 3.34 -10.43 7.50
C LYS A 116 2.47 -11.37 6.68
N LYS A 117 1.17 -11.08 6.60
CA LYS A 117 0.16 -11.94 5.96
C LYS A 117 0.14 -11.77 4.44
N ALA A 118 0.34 -10.55 3.97
CA ALA A 118 0.34 -10.17 2.57
C ALA A 118 1.64 -9.41 2.21
N PRO A 119 2.81 -10.08 2.11
CA PRO A 119 4.07 -9.42 1.76
C PRO A 119 3.98 -8.69 0.41
N TYR A 120 4.71 -7.58 0.26
CA TYR A 120 4.69 -6.76 -0.95
C TYR A 120 4.95 -7.60 -2.20
N SER A 121 5.97 -8.47 -2.15
CA SER A 121 6.37 -9.43 -3.20
C SER A 121 5.26 -10.36 -3.68
N LYS A 122 4.22 -10.58 -2.88
CA LYS A 122 3.03 -11.35 -3.26
C LYS A 122 1.93 -10.44 -3.81
N VAL A 123 1.67 -9.31 -3.15
CA VAL A 123 0.59 -8.38 -3.52
C VAL A 123 0.82 -7.75 -4.89
N TRP A 124 2.05 -7.33 -5.21
CA TRP A 124 2.30 -6.65 -6.50
C TRP A 124 2.03 -7.54 -7.72
N LYS A 125 2.04 -8.87 -7.57
CA LYS A 125 1.77 -9.81 -8.67
C LYS A 125 0.34 -9.68 -9.21
N TYR A 126 -0.60 -9.23 -8.38
CA TYR A 126 -1.99 -9.03 -8.78
C TYR A 126 -2.16 -7.86 -9.74
N TYR A 127 -1.24 -6.88 -9.73
CA TYR A 127 -1.26 -5.76 -10.66
C TYR A 127 -1.36 -6.18 -12.14
N PHE A 128 -0.70 -7.29 -12.52
CA PHE A 128 -0.75 -7.82 -13.88
C PHE A 128 -1.83 -8.89 -14.09
N ALA A 129 -2.26 -9.56 -13.03
CA ALA A 129 -3.19 -10.67 -13.11
C ALA A 129 -4.65 -10.21 -13.31
N THR A 130 -4.97 -8.98 -12.89
CA THR A 130 -6.34 -8.49 -12.84
C THR A 130 -6.51 -7.11 -13.50
N PRO A 131 -6.13 -6.92 -14.78
CA PRO A 131 -6.07 -5.60 -15.42
C PRO A 131 -7.44 -4.92 -15.63
N GLN A 132 -8.56 -5.49 -15.16
CA GLN A 132 -9.91 -4.95 -15.35
C GLN A 132 -10.83 -5.19 -14.15
N GLU A 133 -10.32 -5.77 -13.06
CA GLU A 133 -11.12 -5.99 -11.86
C GLU A 133 -11.06 -4.76 -10.94
N PRO A 134 -12.17 -4.37 -10.30
CA PRO A 134 -12.17 -3.39 -9.23
C PRO A 134 -11.23 -3.77 -8.08
N GLU A 135 -10.59 -2.79 -7.45
CA GLU A 135 -9.57 -3.04 -6.43
C GLU A 135 -10.11 -3.76 -5.18
N ASP A 136 -11.40 -3.62 -4.87
CA ASP A 136 -12.11 -4.36 -3.83
C ASP A 136 -12.18 -5.87 -4.15
N PHE A 137 -12.48 -6.23 -5.39
CA PHE A 137 -12.49 -7.62 -5.85
C PHE A 137 -11.08 -8.24 -5.83
N ILE A 138 -10.07 -7.43 -6.12
CA ILE A 138 -8.67 -7.85 -6.06
C ILE A 138 -8.24 -8.07 -4.60
N ALA A 139 -8.64 -7.19 -3.67
CA ALA A 139 -8.36 -7.36 -2.24
C ALA A 139 -8.98 -8.66 -1.70
N GLU A 140 -10.21 -8.98 -2.10
CA GLU A 140 -10.85 -10.27 -1.78
C GLU A 140 -10.06 -11.46 -2.36
N SER A 141 -9.69 -11.38 -3.63
CA SER A 141 -8.90 -12.43 -4.29
C SER A 141 -7.57 -12.69 -3.56
N ILE A 142 -6.90 -11.63 -3.10
CA ILE A 142 -5.69 -11.74 -2.29
C ILE A 142 -5.98 -12.45 -0.96
N CYS A 143 -7.08 -12.13 -0.29
CA CYS A 143 -7.46 -12.79 0.96
C CYS A 143 -7.68 -14.30 0.76
N ILE A 144 -8.39 -14.69 -0.31
CA ILE A 144 -8.63 -16.09 -0.67
C ILE A 144 -7.31 -16.80 -0.94
N ASP A 145 -6.50 -16.27 -1.86
CA ASP A 145 -5.27 -16.91 -2.34
C ASP A 145 -4.18 -17.01 -1.25
N LEU A 146 -4.16 -16.04 -0.31
CA LEU A 146 -3.22 -16.03 0.81
C LEU A 146 -3.80 -16.63 2.09
N ASN A 147 -5.03 -17.14 2.06
CA ASN A 147 -5.75 -17.70 3.20
C ASN A 147 -5.77 -16.72 4.40
N ILE A 148 -6.12 -15.47 4.12
CA ILE A 148 -6.29 -14.38 5.10
C ILE A 148 -7.78 -14.28 5.41
N GLU A 149 -8.11 -14.31 6.71
CA GLU A 149 -9.46 -14.06 7.19
C GLU A 149 -9.92 -12.64 6.82
N TYR A 150 -11.11 -12.53 6.25
CA TYR A 150 -11.73 -11.28 5.87
C TYR A 150 -13.25 -11.31 6.15
N ASP A 151 -13.84 -10.13 6.26
CA ASP A 151 -15.26 -9.92 6.42
C ASP A 151 -15.90 -9.74 5.03
N GLU A 152 -16.65 -10.76 4.60
CA GLU A 152 -17.36 -10.76 3.31
C GLU A 152 -18.35 -9.59 3.21
N ASP A 153 -18.99 -9.18 4.31
CA ASP A 153 -19.96 -8.07 4.30
C ASP A 153 -19.26 -6.72 4.04
N ASN A 154 -18.01 -6.56 4.49
CA ASN A 154 -17.19 -5.38 4.22
C ASN A 154 -16.55 -5.40 2.83
N ALA A 155 -16.29 -6.58 2.27
CA ALA A 155 -15.79 -6.76 0.91
C ALA A 155 -16.86 -6.47 -0.17
N LEU A 156 -18.15 -6.65 0.16
CA LEU A 156 -19.28 -6.50 -0.76
C LEU A 156 -19.77 -5.06 -0.99
N VAL A 157 -19.05 -4.02 -0.55
CA VAL A 157 -19.47 -2.63 -0.83
C VAL A 157 -19.17 -2.26 -2.29
N LYS A 158 -20.03 -2.78 -3.16
CA LYS A 158 -20.12 -2.49 -4.59
C LYS A 158 -20.50 -1.02 -4.78
N PHE A 159 -19.67 -0.28 -5.50
CA PHE A 159 -20.01 1.04 -6.03
C PHE A 159 -20.91 0.93 -7.27
#